data_AF-A0A4Q2XXD7-F1
#
_entry.id   AF-A0A4Q2XXD7-F1
#
_cell.length_a   1.000
_cell.length_b   1.000
_cell.length_c   1.000
_cell.angle_alpha   90.00
_cell.angle_beta   90.00
_cell.angle_gamma   90.00
#
_symmetry.space_group_name_H-M   'P 1'
#
loop_
_entity.id
_entity.type
_entity.pdbx_description
1 polymer ?
#
loop_
_entity_poly.entity_id
_entity_poly.type
_entity_poly.pdbx_seq_one_letter_code
_entity_poly.pdbx_strand_id
1 'polypeptide(L)' 'MRPLSALVFLATTFPLSAEVRKWTSADGRVIEAEYVRSQDMSAVLKLKDGREVPVELAKLSAADQ' A
#
# COMPACT_ATOMS: atom_id res chain seq x y z
N MET A 1 -15.86 -46.87 14.16
CA MET A 1 -14.80 -46.83 13.14
C MET A 1 -14.80 -45.45 12.50
N ARG A 2 -13.75 -44.66 12.78
CA ARG A 2 -13.23 -43.41 12.14
C ARG A 2 -14.22 -42.39 11.54
N PRO A 3 -14.45 -41.22 12.17
CA PRO A 3 -14.83 -40.01 11.43
C PRO A 3 -13.59 -39.50 10.69
N LEU A 4 -13.60 -39.51 9.36
CA LEU A 4 -12.52 -38.96 8.54
C LEU A 4 -12.53 -37.44 8.69
N SER A 5 -11.39 -36.93 9.12
CA SER A 5 -11.15 -35.56 9.57
C SER A 5 -11.58 -34.48 8.60
N ALA A 6 -12.22 -33.46 9.17
CA ALA A 6 -12.43 -32.16 8.57
C ALA A 6 -11.07 -31.48 8.28
N LEU A 7 -10.94 -30.93 7.07
CA LEU A 7 -9.89 -29.96 6.76
C LEU A 7 -10.57 -28.71 6.18
N VAL A 8 -11.25 -27.96 7.05
CA VAL A 8 -11.71 -26.61 6.72
C VAL A 8 -10.52 -25.70 6.89
N PHE A 9 -9.78 -25.46 5.81
CA PHE A 9 -8.86 -24.33 5.73
C PHE A 9 -9.71 -23.05 5.73
N LEU A 10 -9.95 -22.50 6.92
CA LEU A 10 -10.55 -21.18 7.07
C LEU A 10 -9.48 -20.15 6.67
N ALA A 11 -9.39 -19.88 5.37
CA ALA A 11 -8.58 -18.78 4.83
C ALA A 11 -9.19 -17.47 5.36
N THR A 12 -8.65 -16.98 6.47
CA THR A 12 -8.93 -15.63 6.97
C THR A 12 -8.28 -14.66 6.00
N THR A 13 -9.04 -14.21 5.01
CA THR A 13 -8.66 -13.09 4.16
C THR A 13 -8.64 -11.84 5.03
N PHE A 14 -7.48 -11.50 5.59
CA PHE A 14 -7.27 -10.19 6.17
C PHE A 14 -7.41 -9.17 5.05
N PRO A 15 -8.34 -8.19 5.15
CA PRO A 15 -8.32 -7.08 4.23
C PRO A 15 -6.99 -6.33 4.45
N LEU A 16 -6.11 -6.33 3.45
CA LEU A 16 -5.05 -5.33 3.34
C LEU A 16 -5.75 -3.99 3.10
N SER A 17 -6.23 -3.37 4.18
CA SER A 17 -6.61 -1.96 4.15
C SER A 17 -5.31 -1.19 3.99
N ALA A 18 -5.03 -0.68 2.80
CA ALA A 18 -3.84 0.14 2.63
C ALA A 18 -4.05 1.45 3.40
N GLU A 19 -3.08 1.74 4.26
CA GLU A 19 -3.17 2.81 5.24
C GLU A 19 -2.84 4.15 4.59
N VAL A 20 -3.68 5.17 4.83
CA VAL A 20 -3.36 6.55 4.45
C VAL A 20 -2.26 7.05 5.38
N ARG A 21 -1.06 7.23 4.82
CA ARG A 21 0.10 7.77 5.55
C ARG A 21 0.57 9.09 4.95
N LYS A 22 1.46 9.75 5.69
CA LYS A 22 2.21 10.92 5.22
C LYS A 22 3.44 10.44 4.45
N TRP A 23 3.62 10.96 3.26
CA TRP A 23 4.76 10.75 2.37
C TRP A 23 5.51 12.07 2.27
N THR A 24 6.82 12.04 2.46
CA THR A 24 7.67 13.22 2.36
C THR A 24 8.34 13.22 0.99
N SER A 25 8.14 14.29 0.24
CA SER A 25 8.86 14.55 -1.00
C SER A 25 10.28 15.06 -0.70
N ALA A 26 11.20 14.90 -1.65
CA ALA A 26 12.59 15.34 -1.56
C ALA A 26 12.73 16.87 -1.39
N ASP A 27 11.72 17.63 -1.80
CA ASP A 27 11.61 19.07 -1.56
C ASP A 27 11.02 19.44 -0.17
N GLY A 28 10.76 18.43 0.68
CA GLY A 28 10.23 18.60 2.03
C GLY A 28 8.71 18.73 2.13
N ARG A 29 7.97 18.61 1.01
CA ARG A 29 6.51 18.62 1.03
C ARG A 29 5.94 17.32 1.56
N VAL A 30 4.82 17.39 2.28
CA VAL A 30 4.12 16.22 2.81
C VAL A 30 2.85 15.97 2.02
N ILE A 31 2.67 14.74 1.56
CA ILE A 31 1.49 14.26 0.83
C ILE A 31 0.81 13.20 1.69
N GLU A 32 -0.50 13.32 1.93
CA GLU A 32 -1.28 12.29 2.61
C GLU A 32 -1.96 11.40 1.56
N ALA A 33 -1.51 10.15 1.48
CA ALA A 33 -1.97 9.21 0.48
C ALA A 33 -1.85 7.75 0.94
N GLU A 34 -2.66 6.90 0.34
CA GLU A 34 -2.60 5.44 0.46
C GLU A 34 -1.62 4.90 -0.59
N TYR A 35 -0.75 3.97 -0.21
CA TYR A 35 0.07 3.26 -1.20
C TYR A 35 -0.80 2.24 -1.93
N VAL A 36 -0.83 2.30 -3.26
CA VAL A 36 -1.58 1.34 -4.08
C VAL A 36 -0.65 0.25 -4.61
N ARG A 37 0.42 0.63 -5.31
CA ARG A 37 1.36 -0.29 -5.95
C ARG A 37 2.65 0.41 -6.37
N SER A 38 3.70 -0.37 -6.63
CA SER A 38 4.92 0.08 -7.29
C SER A 38 4.80 -0.13 -8.80
N GLN A 39 5.31 0.83 -9.58
CA GLN A 39 5.41 0.77 -11.02
C GLN A 39 6.78 1.31 -11.45
N ASP A 40 7.65 0.41 -11.90
CA ASP A 40 9.02 0.73 -12.32
C ASP A 40 9.80 1.51 -11.25
N MET A 41 10.08 2.79 -11.53
CA MET A 41 10.79 3.72 -10.63
C MET A 41 9.84 4.66 -9.88
N SER A 42 8.56 4.32 -9.81
CA SER A 42 7.51 5.12 -9.19
C SER A 42 6.63 4.30 -8.23
N ALA A 43 6.06 4.97 -7.24
CA ALA A 43 4.96 4.46 -6.43
C ALA A 43 3.65 5.11 -6.88
N VAL A 44 2.60 4.31 -7.06
CA VAL A 44 1.24 4.80 -7.28
C VAL A 44 0.63 5.07 -5.92
N LEU A 45 0.36 6.34 -5.64
CA LEU A 45 -0.26 6.80 -4.41
C LEU A 45 -1.69 7.23 -4.69
N LYS A 46 -2.64 6.82 -3.85
CA LYS A 46 -4.03 7.24 -3.92
C LYS A 46 -4.28 8.35 -2.93
N LEU A 47 -4.62 9.52 -3.44
CA LEU A 47 -4.95 10.69 -2.66
C LEU A 47 -6.30 10.51 -1.95
N LYS A 48 -6.57 11.35 -0.94
CA LYS A 48 -7.85 11.37 -0.21
C LYS A 48 -9.07 11.61 -1.10
N ASP A 49 -8.91 12.29 -2.23
CA ASP A 49 -9.96 12.52 -3.21
C ASP A 49 -10.21 11.31 -4.14
N GLY A 50 -9.47 10.20 -3.94
CA GLY A 50 -9.59 8.97 -4.69
C GLY A 50 -8.74 8.91 -5.96
N ARG A 51 -8.03 9.99 -6.34
CA ARG A 51 -7.14 9.97 -7.51
C ARG A 51 -5.87 9.18 -7.22
N GLU A 52 -5.49 8.33 -8.16
CA GLU A 52 -4.18 7.67 -8.19
C GLU A 52 -3.17 8.56 -8.93
N VAL A 53 -2.04 8.85 -8.29
CA VAL A 53 -0.95 9.62 -8.87
C VAL A 53 0.35 8.81 -8.79
N PRO A 54 1.09 8.65 -9.90
CA PRO A 54 2.43 8.09 -9.85
C PRO A 54 3.40 9.14 -9.28
N VAL A 55 4.17 8.75 -8.28
CA VAL A 55 5.24 9.54 -7.67
C VAL A 55 6.55 8.82 -7.87
N GLU A 56 7.51 9.46 -8.55
CA GLU A 56 8.85 8.90 -8.72
C GLU A 56 9.50 8.68 -7.34
N LEU A 57 10.09 7.50 -7.12
CA LEU A 57 10.76 7.18 -5.87
C LEU A 57 11.89 8.18 -5.59
N ALA A 58 12.62 8.60 -6.62
CA ALA A 58 13.66 9.63 -6.51
C ALA A 58 13.15 10.99 -6.01
N LYS A 59 11.85 11.27 -6.12
CA LYS A 59 11.20 12.47 -5.59
C LYS A 59 10.67 12.29 -4.18
N LEU A 60 10.73 11.10 -3.60
CA LEU A 60 10.44 10.87 -2.19
C LEU A 60 11.72 11.02 -1.35
N SER A 61 11.55 11.34 -0.08
CA SER A 61 12.63 11.34 0.90
C SER A 61 13.24 9.94 0.99
N ALA A 62 14.51 9.83 1.39
CA ALA A 62 15.15 8.52 1.55
C ALA A 62 14.45 7.59 2.55
N ALA A 63 13.64 8.13 3.47
CA ALA A 63 12.85 7.35 4.42
C ALA A 63 11.51 6.85 3.83
N ASP A 64 11.05 7.46 2.74
CA ASP A 64 9.80 7.15 2.05
C ASP A 64 10.01 6.49 0.67
N GLN A 65 11.27 6.29 0.24
CA GLN A 65 11.67 5.44 -0.89
C GLN A 65 11.58 3.96 -0.51
#